data_AF-A0A970PXN6-F1
#
_entry.id   AF-A0A970PXN6-F1
#
_cell.length_a   1.000
_cell.length_b   1.000
_cell.length_c   1.000
_cell.angle_alpha   90.00
_cell.angle_beta   90.00
_cell.angle_gamma   90.00
#
_symmetry.space_group_name_H-M   'P 1'
#
loop_
_entity.id
_entity.type
_entity.pdbx_description
1 polymer ?
#
loop_
_entity_poly.entity_id
_entity_poly.type
_entity_poly.pdbx_seq_one_letter_code
_entity_poly.pdbx_strand_id
1 'polypeptide(L)'
;MMVKYLSLGLAALAGAAMAVQGTLNAALGKVLGIWESTLIVHLIGTATVLAIILVGGIGFSNLSKLSQAPWYAYLGGVLNVIIIYAVVRVIPEVGVGNATTAIIAAQIITALLIDSLGLFGMKKYVFHFSDILGILLLAAGTRILLN
;
A
#
# COMPACT_ATOMS: atom_id res chain seq x y z
N MET A 1 -14.22 -20.21 -8.14
CA MET A 1 -13.08 -20.54 -7.26
C MET A 1 -11.74 -20.11 -7.86
N MET A 2 -11.38 -20.52 -9.09
CA MET A 2 -10.11 -20.16 -9.74
C MET A 2 -9.81 -18.65 -9.77
N VAL A 3 -10.80 -17.81 -10.10
CA VAL A 3 -10.67 -16.34 -10.12
C VAL A 3 -10.30 -15.76 -8.75
N LYS A 4 -10.85 -16.32 -7.65
CA LYS A 4 -10.56 -15.87 -6.28
C LYS A 4 -9.10 -16.14 -5.90
N TYR A 5 -8.58 -17.33 -6.22
CA TYR A 5 -7.20 -17.68 -5.96
C TYR A 5 -6.23 -16.86 -6.80
N LEU A 6 -6.58 -16.54 -8.05
CA LEU A 6 -5.78 -15.65 -8.90
C LEU A 6 -5.68 -14.25 -8.30
N SER A 7 -6.80 -13.67 -7.84
CA SER A 7 -6.81 -12.36 -7.17
C SER A 7 -5.99 -12.35 -5.87
N LEU A 8 -6.04 -13.43 -5.09
CA LEU A 8 -5.20 -13.58 -3.89
C LEU A 8 -3.71 -13.69 -4.25
N GLY A 9 -3.37 -14.37 -5.34
CA GLY A 9 -2.00 -14.41 -5.88
C GLY A 9 -1.49 -13.01 -6.25
N LEU A 10 -2.32 -12.19 -6.91
CA LEU A 10 -1.98 -10.80 -7.22
C LEU A 10 -1.80 -9.95 -5.94
N ALA A 11 -2.62 -10.16 -4.91
CA ALA A 11 -2.45 -9.48 -3.62
C ALA A 11 -1.12 -9.88 -2.94
N ALA A 12 -0.73 -11.16 -3.01
CA ALA A 12 0.55 -11.62 -2.49
C ALA A 12 1.74 -11.00 -3.25
N LEU A 13 1.64 -10.93 -4.59
CA LEU A 13 2.63 -10.25 -5.42
C LEU A 13 2.75 -8.76 -5.10
N ALA A 14 1.63 -8.07 -4.83
CA ALA A 14 1.64 -6.68 -4.39
C ALA A 14 2.38 -6.52 -3.05
N GLY A 15 2.12 -7.40 -2.08
CA GLY A 15 2.84 -7.39 -0.80
C GLY A 15 4.35 -7.62 -0.95
N ALA A 16 4.75 -8.58 -1.79
CA ALA A 16 6.16 -8.81 -2.11
C ALA A 16 6.81 -7.59 -2.78
N ALA A 17 6.11 -6.99 -3.75
CA ALA A 17 6.57 -5.78 -4.43
C ALA A 17 6.73 -4.60 -3.45
N MET A 18 5.84 -4.44 -2.47
CA MET A 18 5.94 -3.40 -1.44
C MET A 18 7.18 -3.54 -0.57
N ALA A 19 7.56 -4.77 -0.18
CA ALA A 19 8.77 -5.01 0.60
C ALA A 19 10.05 -4.64 -0.20
N VAL A 20 10.09 -5.02 -1.48
CA VAL A 20 11.19 -4.65 -2.39
C VAL A 20 11.22 -3.14 -2.62
N GLN A 21 10.07 -2.53 -2.93
CA GLN A 21 9.94 -1.09 -3.16
C GLN A 21 10.38 -0.28 -1.94
N GLY A 22 10.01 -0.69 -0.72
CA GLY A 22 10.46 -0.02 0.49
C GLY A 22 11.99 -0.08 0.66
N THR A 23 12.59 -1.23 0.38
CA THR A 23 14.04 -1.43 0.44
C THR A 23 14.79 -0.56 -0.57
N LEU A 24 14.32 -0.53 -1.82
CA LEU A 24 14.91 0.29 -2.89
C LEU A 24 14.78 1.78 -2.58
N ASN A 25 13.61 2.23 -2.10
CA ASN A 25 13.40 3.61 -1.74
C ASN A 25 14.28 4.01 -0.56
N ALA A 26 14.44 3.15 0.45
CA ALA A 26 15.33 3.41 1.58
C ALA A 26 16.80 3.52 1.12
N ALA A 27 17.24 2.69 0.17
CA ALA A 27 18.57 2.78 -0.42
C ALA A 27 18.78 4.10 -1.18
N LEU A 28 17.80 4.50 -2.00
CA LEU A 28 17.87 5.77 -2.73
C LEU A 28 17.84 6.98 -1.79
N GLY A 29 17.01 6.92 -0.74
CA GLY A 29 16.90 7.98 0.27
C GLY A 29 18.18 8.20 1.08
N LYS A 30 18.99 7.15 1.28
CA LYS A 30 20.33 7.28 1.90
C LYS A 30 21.31 8.06 1.03
N VAL A 31 21.16 8.03 -0.30
CA VAL A 31 22.07 8.68 -1.23
C VAL A 31 21.64 10.12 -1.52
N LEU A 32 20.35 10.33 -1.75
CA LEU A 32 19.84 11.61 -2.26
C LEU A 32 19.15 12.48 -1.21
N GLY A 33 18.77 11.90 -0.06
CA GLY A 33 17.83 12.52 0.87
C GLY A 33 16.40 12.01 0.69
N ILE A 34 15.59 12.12 1.74
CA ILE A 34 14.24 11.54 1.79
C ILE A 34 13.31 12.23 0.80
N TRP A 35 13.39 13.56 0.69
CA TRP A 35 12.47 14.34 -0.15
C TRP A 35 12.83 14.21 -1.64
N GLU A 36 14.12 14.27 -1.96
CA GLU A 36 14.66 14.13 -3.31
C GLU A 36 14.39 12.72 -3.85
N SER A 37 14.66 11.68 -3.06
CA SER A 37 14.35 10.30 -3.43
C SER A 37 12.85 10.09 -3.62
N THR A 38 12.00 10.63 -2.73
CA THR A 38 10.54 10.53 -2.85
C THR A 38 10.03 11.20 -4.11
N LEU A 39 10.55 12.38 -4.47
CA LEU A 39 10.19 13.06 -5.71
C LEU A 39 10.60 12.23 -6.94
N ILE A 40 11.84 11.73 -6.97
CA ILE A 40 12.37 10.95 -8.09
C ILE A 40 11.57 9.67 -8.32
N VAL A 41 11.25 8.90 -7.27
CA VAL A 41 10.47 7.66 -7.45
C VAL A 41 9.05 7.93 -7.94
N HIS A 42 8.42 9.04 -7.54
CA HIS A 42 7.12 9.44 -8.05
C HIS A 42 7.20 9.86 -9.53
N LEU A 43 8.27 10.56 -9.94
CA LEU A 43 8.49 10.92 -11.34
C LEU A 43 8.72 9.68 -12.21
N ILE A 44 9.54 8.73 -11.75
CA ILE A 44 9.76 7.45 -12.44
C ILE A 44 8.45 6.66 -12.53
N GLY A 45 7.68 6.57 -11.44
CA GLY A 45 6.38 5.92 -11.43
C GLY A 45 5.40 6.54 -12.41
N THR A 46 5.34 7.87 -12.45
CA THR A 46 4.51 8.63 -13.40
C THR A 46 4.92 8.35 -14.84
N ALA A 47 6.22 8.42 -15.15
CA ALA A 47 6.74 8.12 -16.47
C ALA A 47 6.44 6.68 -16.90
N THR A 48 6.53 5.73 -15.97
CA THR A 48 6.22 4.31 -16.21
C THR A 48 4.75 4.12 -16.56
N VAL A 49 3.82 4.73 -15.82
CA VAL A 49 2.39 4.67 -16.12
C VAL A 49 2.08 5.30 -17.49
N LEU A 50 2.68 6.46 -17.79
CA LEU A 50 2.51 7.11 -19.09
C LEU A 50 3.00 6.21 -20.24
N ALA A 51 4.17 5.59 -20.10
CA ALA A 51 4.71 4.67 -21.11
C ALA A 51 3.77 3.47 -21.36
N ILE A 52 3.23 2.87 -20.29
CA ILE A 52 2.27 1.76 -20.39
C ILE A 52 1.02 2.20 -21.15
N ILE A 53 0.46 3.37 -20.83
CA ILE A 53 -0.75 3.88 -21.50
C ILE A 53 -0.47 4.11 -22.99
N LEU A 54 0.65 4.75 -23.32
CA LEU A 54 1.01 5.09 -24.70
C LEU A 54 1.30 3.85 -25.56
N VAL A 55 2.05 2.88 -25.03
CA VAL A 55 2.40 1.65 -25.75
C VAL A 55 1.19 0.73 -25.89
N GLY A 56 0.38 0.60 -24.83
CA GLY A 56 -0.79 -0.27 -24.85
C GLY A 56 -2.01 0.33 -25.56
N GLY A 57 -2.01 1.64 -25.87
CA GLY A 57 -3.19 2.34 -26.37
C GLY A 57 -4.37 2.31 -25.40
N ILE A 58 -4.11 2.03 -24.12
CA ILE A 58 -5.12 1.80 -23.08
C ILE A 58 -5.07 2.94 -22.07
N GLY A 59 -5.95 3.93 -22.20
CA GLY A 59 -6.04 5.01 -21.23
C GLY A 59 -6.68 6.28 -21.77
N PHE A 60 -6.63 7.34 -20.97
CA PHE A 60 -7.17 8.69 -21.22
C PHE A 60 -8.68 8.82 -21.52
N SER A 61 -9.38 7.74 -21.89
CA SER A 61 -10.79 7.74 -22.31
C SER A 61 -11.79 8.23 -21.27
N ASN A 62 -11.48 8.11 -19.98
CA ASN A 62 -12.37 8.51 -18.87
C ASN A 62 -11.90 9.77 -18.13
N LEU A 63 -10.88 10.50 -18.60
CA LEU A 63 -10.42 11.72 -17.93
C LEU A 63 -11.48 12.81 -17.85
N SER A 64 -12.44 12.82 -18.78
CA SER A 64 -13.59 13.72 -18.74
C SER A 64 -14.49 13.50 -17.52
N LYS A 65 -14.39 12.34 -16.85
CA LYS A 65 -15.17 11.99 -15.64
C LYS A 65 -14.42 12.28 -14.35
N LEU A 66 -13.26 12.95 -14.40
CA LEU A 66 -12.47 13.26 -13.21
C LEU A 66 -13.30 14.01 -12.14
N SER A 67 -14.17 14.93 -12.57
CA SER A 67 -15.08 15.65 -11.67
C SER A 67 -16.12 14.77 -10.97
N GLN A 68 -16.34 13.52 -11.42
CA GLN A 68 -17.29 12.58 -10.79
C GLN A 68 -16.67 11.78 -9.66
N ALA A 69 -15.33 11.72 -9.58
CA ALA A 69 -14.68 10.99 -8.49
C ALA A 69 -14.78 11.79 -7.18
N PRO A 70 -15.02 11.11 -6.04
CA PRO A 70 -15.12 11.79 -4.76
C PRO A 70 -13.78 12.44 -4.39
N TRP A 71 -13.84 13.63 -3.80
CA TRP A 71 -12.64 14.44 -3.49
C TRP A 71 -11.60 13.68 -2.64
N TYR A 72 -12.05 12.80 -1.75
CA TYR A 72 -11.17 12.02 -0.88
C TYR A 72 -10.37 10.95 -1.65
N ALA A 73 -10.80 10.52 -2.83
CA ALA A 73 -10.07 9.52 -3.63
C ALA A 73 -8.69 10.05 -4.08
N TYR A 74 -8.58 11.36 -4.26
CA TYR A 74 -7.32 12.02 -4.64
C TYR A 74 -6.30 12.05 -3.49
N LEU A 75 -6.74 11.88 -2.25
CA LEU A 75 -5.83 11.80 -1.09
C LEU A 75 -4.91 10.58 -1.16
N GLY A 76 -5.23 9.56 -1.96
CA GLY A 76 -4.34 8.42 -2.19
C GLY A 76 -2.94 8.84 -2.65
N GLY A 77 -2.83 9.90 -3.48
CA GLY A 77 -1.53 10.45 -3.89
C GLY A 77 -0.75 11.05 -2.74
N VAL A 78 -1.42 11.81 -1.86
CA VAL A 78 -0.81 12.40 -0.65
C VAL A 78 -0.38 11.31 0.31
N LEU A 79 -1.21 10.29 0.53
CA LEU A 79 -0.90 9.14 1.37
C LEU A 79 0.33 8.39 0.86
N ASN A 80 0.52 8.26 -0.46
CA ASN A 80 1.69 7.60 -1.02
C ASN A 80 3.01 8.31 -0.66
N VAL A 81 3.02 9.65 -0.66
CA VAL A 81 4.17 10.45 -0.21
C VAL A 81 4.47 10.18 1.26
N ILE A 82 3.43 10.16 2.11
CA ILE A 82 3.58 9.88 3.55
C ILE A 82 4.09 8.46 3.79
N ILE A 83 3.56 7.46 3.07
CA ILE A 83 3.97 6.06 3.17
C ILE A 83 5.45 5.93 2.78
N ILE A 84 5.85 6.49 1.64
CA ILE A 84 7.25 6.41 1.19
C ILE A 84 8.18 7.10 2.19
N TYR A 85 7.82 8.29 2.67
CA TYR A 85 8.59 8.98 3.72
C TYR A 85 8.80 8.09 4.96
N ALA A 86 7.71 7.53 5.50
CA ALA A 86 7.76 6.69 6.69
C ALA A 86 8.63 5.43 6.46
N VAL A 87 8.47 4.78 5.31
CA VAL A 87 9.22 3.59 4.93
C VAL A 87 10.72 3.88 4.79
N VAL A 88 11.08 4.94 4.06
CA VAL A 88 12.48 5.36 3.87
C VAL A 88 13.14 5.74 5.20
N ARG A 89 12.37 6.35 6.11
CA ARG A 89 12.86 6.75 7.43
C ARG A 89 13.08 5.56 8.36
N VAL A 90 12.14 4.61 8.38
CA VAL A 90 12.10 3.52 9.38
C VAL A 90 12.95 2.31 8.97
N ILE A 91 12.98 1.93 7.69
CA ILE A 91 13.74 0.74 7.25
C ILE A 91 15.23 0.77 7.65
N PRO A 92 15.96 1.90 7.52
CA PRO A 92 17.35 1.98 7.96
C PRO A 92 17.55 1.77 9.46
N GLU A 93 16.54 2.04 10.28
CA GLU A 93 16.63 2.01 11.74
C GLU A 93 16.27 0.64 12.32
N VAL A 94 15.20 0.02 11.82
CA VAL A 94 14.68 -1.26 12.37
C VAL A 94 14.80 -2.44 11.41
N GLY A 95 15.28 -2.21 10.19
CA GLY A 95 15.34 -3.23 9.14
C GLY A 95 14.01 -3.46 8.43
N VAL A 96 14.07 -4.09 7.24
CA VAL A 96 12.91 -4.32 6.37
C VAL A 96 11.87 -5.23 7.03
N GLY A 97 12.31 -6.27 7.76
CA GLY A 97 11.43 -7.24 8.40
C GLY A 97 10.55 -6.61 9.48
N ASN A 98 11.14 -5.91 10.45
CA ASN A 98 10.40 -5.25 11.52
C ASN A 98 9.50 -4.12 10.98
N ALA A 99 10.00 -3.33 10.02
CA ALA A 99 9.21 -2.28 9.37
C ALA A 99 7.98 -2.86 8.67
N THR A 100 8.16 -3.90 7.84
CA THR A 100 7.07 -4.53 7.09
C THR A 100 6.06 -5.19 8.02
N THR A 101 6.53 -5.82 9.10
CA THR A 101 5.68 -6.43 10.13
C THR A 101 4.75 -5.38 10.77
N ALA A 102 5.31 -4.25 11.20
CA ALA A 102 4.52 -3.16 11.77
C ALA A 102 3.53 -2.56 10.75
N ILE A 103 3.95 -2.40 9.49
CA ILE A 103 3.11 -1.89 8.39
C ILE A 103 1.91 -2.81 8.15
N ILE A 104 2.14 -4.12 8.01
CA ILE A 104 1.08 -5.09 7.75
C ILE A 104 0.08 -5.12 8.93
N ALA A 105 0.58 -5.10 10.16
CA ALA A 105 -0.29 -5.05 11.34
C ALA A 105 -1.22 -3.82 11.32
N ALA A 106 -0.67 -2.63 11.06
CA ALA A 106 -1.45 -1.39 10.96
C ALA A 106 -2.43 -1.38 9.77
N GLN A 107 -2.01 -1.94 8.62
CA GLN A 107 -2.84 -2.07 7.43
C GLN A 107 -4.07 -2.94 7.70
N ILE A 108 -3.90 -4.08 8.36
CA ILE A 108 -5.01 -4.99 8.67
C ILE A 108 -5.99 -4.32 9.64
N ILE A 109 -5.51 -3.71 10.72
CA ILE A 109 -6.38 -3.00 11.68
C ILE A 109 -7.18 -1.90 10.96
N THR A 110 -6.53 -1.14 10.10
CA THR A 110 -7.17 -0.04 9.37
C THR A 110 -8.17 -0.56 8.33
N ALA A 111 -7.84 -1.63 7.61
CA ALA A 111 -8.75 -2.28 6.66
C ALA A 111 -10.03 -2.76 7.37
N LEU A 112 -9.88 -3.37 8.53
CA LEU A 112 -11.01 -3.83 9.35
C LEU A 112 -11.90 -2.67 9.83
N LEU A 113 -11.30 -1.53 10.21
CA LEU A 113 -12.06 -0.32 10.54
C LEU A 113 -12.82 0.22 9.31
N ILE A 114 -12.18 0.27 8.14
CA ILE A 114 -12.81 0.70 6.89
C ILE A 114 -14.01 -0.20 6.54
N ASP A 115 -13.81 -1.51 6.58
CA ASP A 115 -14.83 -2.50 6.20
C ASP A 115 -16.01 -2.51 7.18
N SER A 116 -15.74 -2.37 8.48
CA SER A 116 -16.78 -2.39 9.51
C SER A 116 -17.62 -1.13 9.57
N LEU A 117 -17.03 0.01 9.23
CA LEU A 117 -17.73 1.28 9.14
C LEU A 117 -18.35 1.50 7.75
N GLY A 118 -17.97 0.70 6.74
CA GLY A 118 -18.39 0.88 5.35
C GLY A 118 -17.87 2.18 4.75
N LEU A 119 -16.67 2.62 5.13
CA LEU A 119 -16.10 3.88 4.68
C LEU A 119 -15.80 3.83 3.17
N PHE A 120 -15.77 5.01 2.54
CA PHE A 120 -15.37 5.18 1.13
C PHE A 120 -16.22 4.39 0.11
N GLY A 121 -17.48 4.10 0.45
CA GLY A 121 -18.39 3.34 -0.42
C GLY A 121 -18.16 1.83 -0.40
N MET A 122 -17.33 1.33 0.52
CA MET A 122 -17.10 -0.10 0.71
C MET A 122 -18.32 -0.78 1.34
N LYS A 123 -18.56 -2.04 0.96
CA LYS A 123 -19.66 -2.83 1.52
C LYS A 123 -19.36 -3.11 2.99
N LYS A 124 -20.25 -2.67 3.87
CA LYS A 124 -20.13 -2.91 5.31
C LYS A 124 -20.03 -4.42 5.59
N TYR A 125 -18.93 -4.81 6.23
CA TYR A 125 -18.68 -6.17 6.66
C TYR A 125 -19.17 -6.38 8.09
N VAL A 126 -19.84 -7.50 8.35
CA VAL A 126 -20.31 -7.88 9.69
C VAL A 126 -19.24 -8.77 10.30
N PHE A 127 -18.63 -8.32 11.39
CA PHE A 127 -17.63 -9.10 12.10
C PHE A 127 -18.22 -10.37 12.71
N HIS A 128 -17.49 -11.46 12.51
CA HIS A 128 -17.73 -12.74 13.17
C HIS A 128 -16.66 -12.99 14.25
N PHE A 129 -16.96 -13.90 15.18
CA PHE A 129 -16.03 -14.27 16.25
C PHE A 129 -14.69 -14.82 15.72
N SER A 130 -14.70 -15.46 14.55
CA SER A 130 -13.49 -15.91 13.84
C SER A 130 -12.55 -14.76 13.48
N ASP A 131 -13.08 -13.58 13.17
CA ASP A 131 -12.27 -12.42 12.78
C ASP A 131 -11.50 -11.89 13.98
N ILE A 132 -12.12 -11.87 15.17
CA ILE A 132 -11.47 -11.50 16.43
C ILE A 132 -10.30 -12.45 16.72
N LEU A 133 -10.52 -13.76 16.57
CA LEU A 133 -9.47 -14.75 16.74
C LEU A 133 -8.33 -14.52 15.73
N GLY A 134 -8.65 -14.24 14.47
CA GLY A 134 -7.67 -13.90 13.44
C GLY A 134 -6.83 -12.67 13.80
N ILE A 135 -7.46 -11.61 14.30
CA ILE A 135 -6.78 -10.39 14.76
C ILE A 135 -5.85 -10.69 15.93
N LEU A 136 -6.29 -11.49 16.91
CA LEU A 136 -5.45 -11.87 18.06
C LEU A 136 -4.24 -12.69 17.62
N LEU A 137 -4.41 -13.63 16.70
CA LEU A 137 -3.31 -14.41 16.14
C LEU A 137 -2.33 -13.54 15.35
N LEU A 138 -2.83 -12.58 14.56
CA LEU A 138 -2.00 -11.60 13.87
C LEU A 138 -1.23 -10.71 14.84
N ALA A 139 -1.87 -10.25 15.92
CA ALA A 139 -1.22 -9.45 16.96
C ALA A 139 -0.11 -10.23 17.66
N ALA A 140 -0.37 -11.50 18.01
CA ALA A 140 0.64 -12.39 18.59
C ALA A 140 1.81 -12.63 17.63
N GLY A 141 1.53 -12.94 16.35
CA GLY A 141 2.55 -13.11 15.33
C GLY A 141 3.38 -11.85 15.11
N THR A 142 2.73 -10.69 15.05
CA THR A 142 3.38 -9.37 14.97
C THR A 142 4.32 -9.15 16.15
N ARG A 143 3.88 -9.45 17.37
CA ARG A 143 4.70 -9.28 18.59
C ARG A 143 5.93 -10.19 18.61
N ILE A 144 5.82 -11.40 18.06
CA ILE A 144 6.92 -12.37 17.96
C ILE A 144 7.93 -11.96 16.88
N LEU A 145 7.45 -11.40 15.77
CA LEU A 145 8.30 -10.95 14.67
C LEU A 145 9.02 -9.64 14.99
N LEU A 146 8.39 -8.74 15.75
CA LEU A 146 9.02 -7.53 16.28
C LEU A 146 9.97 -7.89 17.43
N ASN A 147 11.23 -8.14 17.07
CA ASN A 147 12.35 -8.33 18.00
C ASN A 147 13.35 -7.18 17.91
#